data_AF-A0A945SB32-F1
#
_entry.id   AF-A0A945SB32-F1
#
_cell.length_a   1.000
_cell.length_b   1.000
_cell.length_c   1.000
_cell.angle_alpha   90.00
_cell.angle_beta   90.00
_cell.angle_gamma   90.00
#
_symmetry.space_group_name_H-M   'P 1'
#
loop_
_entity.id
_entity.type
_entity.pdbx_description
1 polymer ?
#
loop_
_entity_poly.entity_id
_entity_poly.type
_entity_poly.pdbx_seq_one_letter_code
_entity_poly.pdbx_strand_id
1 'polypeptide(L)'
;MSQYEHTQVGVLMRGMLGSMAAAAAVIALVMAFVTPSFAIVPSLVALILLLSLSLFHSLTVIVSRDQIKLVFGVGLIRKRFLVADVVGAAIVRNRWWYGWGIRITPHGWLYNVSGLDAVEIALRNGRKRRIGTDEPAELLAAIEAVIGGK
;
A
#
# COMPACT_ATOMS: atom_id res chain seq x y z
N MET A 1 -0.43 7.91 22.61
CA MET A 1 0.79 8.04 21.78
C MET A 1 0.91 6.77 20.94
N SER A 2 1.24 6.89 19.66
CA SER A 2 1.62 5.76 18.80
C SER A 2 2.92 5.14 19.35
N GLN A 3 3.01 3.82 19.36
CA GLN A 3 4.26 3.12 19.72
C GLN A 3 5.19 2.98 18.51
N TYR A 4 4.62 3.04 17.30
CA TYR A 4 5.33 3.01 16.03
C TYR A 4 4.53 3.75 14.98
N GLU A 5 5.23 4.51 14.15
CA GLU A 5 4.69 5.18 12.99
C GLU A 5 5.77 5.24 11.92
N HIS A 6 5.51 4.58 10.79
CA HIS A 6 6.45 4.54 9.67
C HIS A 6 5.73 4.69 8.35
N THR A 7 6.35 5.40 7.41
CA THR A 7 5.83 5.61 6.07
C THR A 7 6.76 4.99 5.04
N GLN A 8 6.37 3.83 4.51
CA GLN A 8 7.06 3.22 3.40
C GLN A 8 6.73 3.96 2.10
N VAL A 9 7.78 4.35 1.37
CA VAL A 9 7.64 4.97 0.06
C VAL A 9 7.42 3.91 -1.02
N GLY A 10 6.36 4.07 -1.81
CA GLY A 10 6.06 3.20 -2.95
C GLY A 10 6.94 3.51 -4.16
N VAL A 11 8.27 3.35 -4.07
CA VAL A 11 9.22 3.70 -5.15
C VAL A 11 8.84 3.03 -6.46
N LEU A 12 8.49 1.75 -6.42
CA LEU A 12 8.04 1.00 -7.60
C LEU A 12 6.73 1.58 -8.17
N MET A 13 5.74 1.89 -7.31
CA MET A 13 4.48 2.50 -7.74
C MET A 13 4.71 3.88 -8.37
N ARG A 14 5.60 4.69 -7.78
CA ARG A 14 5.97 6.02 -8.30
C ARG A 14 6.65 5.90 -9.66
N GLY A 15 7.61 5.00 -9.81
CA GLY A 15 8.29 4.77 -11.09
C GLY A 15 7.35 4.25 -12.17
N MET A 16 6.59 3.19 -11.88
CA MET A 16 5.70 2.55 -12.86
C MET A 16 4.52 3.45 -13.25
N LEU A 17 3.73 3.91 -12.28
CA LEU A 17 2.56 4.75 -12.59
C LEU A 17 2.97 6.15 -13.08
N GLY A 18 4.06 6.71 -12.53
CA GLY A 18 4.56 8.02 -12.94
C GLY A 18 5.07 8.02 -14.38
N SER A 19 5.86 7.01 -14.78
CA SER A 19 6.34 6.90 -16.16
C SER A 19 5.19 6.66 -17.16
N MET A 20 4.22 5.80 -16.82
CA MET A 20 3.04 5.58 -17.67
C MET A 20 2.17 6.84 -17.78
N ALA A 21 1.98 7.58 -16.68
CA ALA A 21 1.22 8.82 -16.67
C ALA A 21 1.91 9.89 -17.53
N ALA A 22 3.24 10.02 -17.41
CA ALA A 22 4.03 10.94 -18.22
C ALA A 22 3.96 10.58 -19.71
N ALA A 23 4.10 9.30 -20.07
CA ALA A 23 3.97 8.84 -21.45
C ALA A 23 2.57 9.14 -22.02
N ALA A 24 1.51 8.83 -21.27
CA ALA A 24 0.13 9.13 -21.67
C ALA A 24 -0.10 10.64 -21.84
N ALA A 25 0.47 11.47 -20.96
CA ALA A 25 0.38 12.92 -21.05
C ALA A 25 1.12 13.47 -22.29
N VAL A 26 2.30 12.94 -22.62
CA VAL A 26 3.04 13.32 -23.83
C VAL A 26 2.25 12.93 -25.08
N ILE A 27 1.67 11.73 -25.13
CA ILE A 27 0.81 11.29 -26.24
C ILE A 27 -0.41 12.21 -26.36
N ALA A 28 -1.07 12.53 -25.24
CA ALA A 28 -2.19 13.46 -25.22
C ALA A 28 -1.82 14.84 -25.77
N LEU A 29 -0.66 15.38 -25.36
CA LEU A 29 -0.15 16.66 -25.81
C LEU A 29 0.10 16.66 -27.32
N VAL A 30 0.80 15.65 -27.85
CA VAL A 30 1.06 15.54 -29.29
C VAL A 30 -0.26 15.43 -30.07
N MET A 31 -1.18 14.57 -29.62
CA MET A 31 -2.48 14.38 -30.27
C MET A 31 -3.34 15.65 -30.23
N ALA A 32 -3.21 16.47 -29.18
CA ALA A 32 -3.92 17.75 -29.10
C ALA A 32 -3.51 18.74 -30.21
N PHE A 33 -2.31 18.60 -30.80
CA PHE A 33 -1.87 19.42 -31.94
C PHE A 33 -2.08 18.75 -33.30
N VAL A 34 -2.10 17.41 -33.37
CA VAL A 34 -2.20 16.67 -34.65
C VAL A 34 -3.63 16.21 -34.95
N THR A 35 -4.30 15.59 -33.97
CA THR A 35 -5.68 15.08 -34.09
C THR A 35 -6.47 15.29 -32.78
N PRO A 36 -6.95 16.52 -32.52
CA PRO A 36 -7.49 16.90 -31.21
C PRO A 36 -8.64 16.01 -30.72
N SER A 37 -9.50 15.53 -31.63
CA SER A 37 -10.63 14.65 -31.31
C SER A 37 -10.21 13.34 -30.64
N PHE A 38 -8.98 12.87 -30.85
CA PHE A 38 -8.46 11.64 -30.25
C PHE A 38 -7.62 11.88 -28.99
N ALA A 39 -7.27 13.13 -28.65
CA ALA A 39 -6.47 13.46 -27.47
C ALA A 39 -7.17 13.16 -26.14
N ILE A 40 -8.50 13.05 -26.15
CA ILE A 40 -9.30 12.79 -24.94
C ILE A 40 -8.97 11.44 -24.30
N VAL A 41 -8.71 10.41 -25.10
CA VAL A 41 -8.43 9.06 -24.60
C VAL A 41 -7.12 9.03 -23.78
N PRO A 42 -5.94 9.42 -24.32
CA PRO A 42 -4.71 9.44 -23.54
C PRO A 42 -4.76 10.45 -22.37
N SER A 43 -5.54 11.54 -22.49
CA SER A 43 -5.77 12.47 -21.37
C SER A 43 -6.48 11.79 -20.19
N LEU A 44 -7.56 11.05 -20.45
CA LEU A 44 -8.27 10.29 -19.41
C LEU A 44 -7.39 9.20 -18.81
N VAL A 45 -6.60 8.50 -19.64
CA VAL A 45 -5.64 7.50 -19.15
C VAL A 45 -4.61 8.15 -18.22
N ALA A 46 -4.01 9.27 -18.61
CA ALA A 46 -3.07 10.01 -17.77
C ALA A 46 -3.71 10.43 -16.44
N LEU A 47 -4.94 10.96 -16.47
CA LEU A 47 -5.69 11.35 -15.28
C LEU A 47 -5.91 10.16 -14.33
N ILE A 48 -6.36 9.01 -14.84
CA ILE A 48 -6.59 7.80 -14.05
C ILE A 48 -5.29 7.30 -13.42
N LEU A 49 -4.18 7.35 -14.15
CA LEU A 49 -2.86 6.95 -13.64
C LEU A 49 -2.36 7.89 -12.54
N LEU A 50 -2.56 9.20 -12.69
CA LEU A 50 -2.22 10.19 -11.66
C LEU A 50 -3.07 10.01 -10.40
N LEU A 51 -4.37 9.77 -10.54
CA LEU A 51 -5.25 9.46 -9.42
C LEU A 51 -4.80 8.17 -8.71
N SER A 52 -4.50 7.11 -9.47
CA SER A 52 -3.97 5.86 -8.92
C SER A 52 -2.66 6.07 -8.17
N LEU A 53 -1.75 6.86 -8.76
CA LEU A 53 -0.48 7.22 -8.12
C LEU A 53 -0.73 7.96 -6.79
N SER A 54 -1.62 8.95 -6.77
CA SER A 54 -1.95 9.69 -5.54
C SER A 54 -2.39 8.77 -4.40
N LEU A 55 -3.14 7.71 -4.72
CA LEU A 55 -3.66 6.74 -3.76
C LEU A 55 -2.60 5.76 -3.27
N PHE A 56 -1.64 5.36 -4.10
CA PHE A 56 -0.72 4.25 -3.81
C PHE A 56 0.77 4.63 -3.73
N HIS A 57 1.11 5.93 -3.76
CA HIS A 57 2.51 6.38 -3.72
C HIS A 57 3.25 6.14 -2.38
N SER A 58 2.53 5.81 -1.32
CA SER A 58 3.07 5.52 0.02
C SER A 58 2.11 4.67 0.85
N LEU A 59 2.64 4.03 1.89
CA LEU A 59 1.87 3.32 2.92
C LEU A 59 2.41 3.70 4.29
N THR A 60 1.60 4.38 5.08
CA THR A 60 1.89 4.71 6.47
C THR A 60 1.24 3.67 7.39
N VAL A 61 2.06 3.05 8.23
CA VAL A 61 1.64 2.07 9.24
C VAL A 61 1.79 2.71 10.61
N ILE A 62 0.69 2.76 11.36
CA ILE A 62 0.66 3.36 12.70
C ILE A 62 0.18 2.27 13.67
N VAL A 63 1.02 1.94 14.65
CA VAL A 63 0.69 1.00 15.72
C VAL A 63 0.42 1.79 16.99
N SER A 64 -0.78 1.63 17.53
CA SER A 64 -1.23 2.19 18.81
C SER A 64 -1.64 1.05 19.73
N ARG A 65 -1.83 1.34 21.03
CA ARG A 65 -2.26 0.32 22.02
C ARG A 65 -3.52 -0.44 21.61
N ASP A 66 -4.49 0.26 21.00
CA ASP A 66 -5.80 -0.35 20.70
C ASP A 66 -5.96 -0.79 19.24
N GLN A 67 -5.14 -0.28 18.33
CA GLN A 67 -5.33 -0.48 16.89
C GLN A 67 -4.05 -0.35 16.07
N ILE A 68 -4.01 -1.12 14.97
CA ILE A 68 -3.06 -0.99 13.87
C ILE A 68 -3.78 -0.29 12.72
N LYS A 69 -3.27 0.86 12.28
CA LYS A 69 -3.83 1.66 11.18
C LYS A 69 -2.90 1.59 9.97
N LEU A 70 -3.51 1.47 8.80
CA LEU A 70 -2.86 1.59 7.50
C LEU A 70 -3.46 2.80 6.78
N VAL A 71 -2.61 3.69 6.28
CA VAL A 71 -3.00 4.89 5.53
C VAL A 71 -2.23 4.90 4.23
N PHE A 72 -2.95 4.80 3.11
CA PHE A 72 -2.32 4.80 1.79
C PHE A 72 -2.30 6.21 1.19
N GLY A 73 -1.16 6.56 0.61
CA GLY A 73 -0.98 7.77 -0.20
C GLY A 73 -1.45 9.04 0.51
N VAL A 74 -2.30 9.82 -0.17
CA VAL A 74 -2.93 11.04 0.39
C VAL A 74 -3.91 10.78 1.54
N GLY A 75 -4.12 9.52 1.92
CA GLY A 75 -4.90 9.12 3.08
C GLY A 75 -6.39 8.94 2.81
N LEU A 76 -6.82 8.80 1.55
CA LEU A 76 -8.21 8.45 1.21
C LEU A 76 -8.54 6.99 1.55
N ILE A 77 -7.58 6.09 1.33
CA ILE A 77 -7.74 4.67 1.66
C ILE A 77 -7.11 4.42 3.02
N ARG A 78 -7.95 4.07 4.00
CA ARG A 78 -7.53 3.75 5.37
C ARG A 78 -8.06 2.38 5.78
N LYS A 79 -7.25 1.60 6.49
CA LYS A 79 -7.68 0.36 7.15
C LYS A 79 -7.28 0.38 8.61
N ARG A 80 -8.10 -0.27 9.44
CA ARG A 80 -7.89 -0.35 10.89
C ARG A 80 -8.12 -1.79 11.32
N PHE A 81 -7.25 -2.28 12.19
CA PHE A 81 -7.37 -3.57 12.84
C PHE A 81 -7.28 -3.35 14.34
N LEU A 82 -8.21 -3.89 15.11
CA LEU A 82 -8.16 -3.79 16.56
C LEU A 82 -7.07 -4.71 17.07
N VAL A 83 -6.22 -4.21 17.98
CA VAL A 83 -5.16 -5.01 18.59
C VAL A 83 -5.79 -6.19 19.34
N ALA A 84 -6.96 -6.01 19.97
CA ALA A 84 -7.75 -7.07 20.61
C ALA A 84 -8.01 -8.30 19.72
N ASP A 85 -8.17 -8.09 18.41
CA ASP A 85 -8.43 -9.14 17.42
C ASP A 85 -7.15 -9.82 16.92
N VAL A 86 -5.98 -9.22 17.12
CA VAL A 86 -4.70 -9.79 16.68
C VAL A 86 -4.26 -10.84 17.70
N VAL A 87 -4.03 -12.06 17.22
CA VAL A 87 -3.61 -13.22 18.01
C VAL A 87 -2.15 -13.63 17.76
N GLY A 88 -1.52 -13.07 16.73
CA GLY A 88 -0.11 -13.28 16.43
C GLY A 88 0.36 -12.44 15.25
N ALA A 89 1.66 -12.27 15.14
CA ALA A 89 2.32 -11.60 14.03
C ALA A 89 3.59 -12.37 13.64
N ALA A 90 3.96 -12.32 12.36
CA ALA A 90 5.19 -12.94 11.87
C ALA A 90 5.73 -12.19 10.65
N ILE A 91 7.06 -12.12 10.54
CA ILE A 91 7.72 -11.62 9.32
C ILE A 91 7.53 -12.67 8.22
N VAL A 92 7.07 -12.21 7.06
CA VAL A 92 6.87 -13.04 5.87
C VAL A 92 7.41 -12.34 4.63
N ARG A 93 7.78 -13.13 3.63
CA ARG A 93 8.17 -12.62 2.32
C ARG A 93 7.12 -13.00 1.28
N ASN A 94 6.69 -12.02 0.49
CA ASN A 94 5.72 -12.19 -0.58
C ASN A 94 6.39 -12.58 -1.89
N ARG A 95 5.65 -13.32 -2.72
CA ARG A 95 6.08 -13.60 -4.09
C ARG A 95 5.85 -12.35 -4.95
N TRP A 96 6.79 -12.04 -5.82
CA TRP A 96 6.75 -10.81 -6.64
C TRP A 96 5.50 -10.71 -7.51
N TRP A 97 4.93 -11.85 -7.96
CA TRP A 97 3.71 -11.87 -8.77
C TRP A 97 2.41 -11.63 -7.99
N TYR A 98 2.45 -11.58 -6.65
CA TYR A 98 1.30 -11.08 -5.88
C TYR A 98 1.09 -9.58 -6.12
N GLY A 99 2.14 -8.89 -6.55
CA GLY A 99 2.12 -7.49 -6.91
C GLY A 99 2.03 -6.57 -5.71
N TRP A 100 1.59 -5.34 -5.99
CA TRP A 100 1.51 -4.24 -5.05
C TRP A 100 0.11 -3.61 -5.07
N GLY A 101 -0.16 -2.74 -4.10
CA GLY A 101 -1.45 -2.18 -3.76
C GLY A 101 -2.20 -3.02 -2.71
N ILE A 102 -3.52 -3.07 -2.85
CA ILE A 102 -4.42 -3.88 -2.02
C ILE A 102 -4.81 -5.12 -2.80
N ARG A 103 -4.37 -6.30 -2.35
CA ARG A 103 -4.51 -7.55 -3.11
C ARG A 103 -5.07 -8.68 -2.25
N ILE A 104 -5.88 -9.54 -2.85
CA ILE A 104 -6.27 -10.82 -2.24
C ILE A 104 -5.25 -11.86 -2.70
N THR A 105 -4.64 -12.55 -1.75
CA THR A 105 -3.69 -13.65 -1.98
C THR A 105 -4.23 -14.92 -1.32
N PRO A 106 -3.64 -16.11 -1.59
CA PRO A 106 -3.96 -17.33 -0.85
C PRO A 106 -3.74 -17.21 0.67
N HIS A 107 -2.96 -16.23 1.12
CA HIS A 107 -2.68 -15.95 2.53
C HIS A 107 -3.51 -14.78 3.09
N GLY A 108 -4.59 -14.41 2.41
CA GLY A 108 -5.44 -13.29 2.79
C GLY A 108 -5.03 -11.99 2.10
N TRP A 109 -5.41 -10.86 2.72
CA TRP A 109 -5.21 -9.56 2.09
C TRP A 109 -3.79 -9.05 2.30
N LEU A 110 -3.18 -8.59 1.21
CA LEU A 110 -1.88 -7.93 1.17
C LEU A 110 -2.09 -6.43 0.97
N TYR A 111 -1.44 -5.64 1.80
CA TYR A 111 -1.36 -4.19 1.74
C TYR A 111 0.10 -3.83 1.51
N ASN A 112 0.49 -3.49 0.29
CA ASN A 112 1.91 -3.24 -0.04
C ASN A 112 2.06 -2.11 -1.04
N VAL A 113 3.15 -1.35 -0.99
CA VAL A 113 3.49 -0.31 -1.98
C VAL A 113 4.87 -0.48 -2.59
N SER A 114 5.76 -1.26 -1.96
CA SER A 114 7.11 -1.54 -2.48
C SER A 114 7.69 -2.80 -1.81
N GLY A 115 8.70 -3.40 -2.44
CA GLY A 115 9.40 -4.55 -1.86
C GLY A 115 8.54 -5.81 -1.75
N LEU A 116 9.10 -6.84 -1.11
CA LEU A 116 8.48 -8.15 -0.91
C LEU A 116 8.29 -8.49 0.56
N ASP A 117 8.99 -7.82 1.46
CA ASP A 117 8.94 -8.08 2.88
C ASP A 117 7.67 -7.49 3.50
N ALA A 118 7.10 -8.21 4.46
CA ALA A 118 5.86 -7.85 5.11
C ALA A 118 5.76 -8.47 6.51
N VAL A 119 4.87 -7.92 7.33
CA VAL A 119 4.41 -8.55 8.57
C VAL A 119 3.01 -9.10 8.35
N GLU A 120 2.83 -10.40 8.57
CA GLU A 120 1.53 -11.07 8.57
C GLU A 120 0.95 -11.02 9.98
N ILE A 121 -0.23 -10.42 10.13
CA ILE A 121 -1.03 -10.49 11.35
C ILE A 121 -2.11 -11.58 11.21
N ALA A 122 -2.19 -12.44 12.23
CA ALA A 122 -3.25 -13.42 12.38
C ALA A 122 -4.36 -12.83 13.26
N LEU A 123 -5.61 -12.89 12.77
CA LEU A 123 -6.77 -12.40 13.48
C LEU A 123 -7.53 -13.56 14.15
N ARG A 124 -8.22 -13.27 15.26
CA ARG A 124 -9.02 -14.23 16.04
C ARG A 124 -10.08 -14.96 15.20
N ASN A 125 -10.57 -14.33 14.14
CA ASN A 125 -11.52 -14.92 13.20
C ASN A 125 -10.87 -15.84 12.13
N GLY A 126 -9.60 -16.23 12.32
CA GLY A 126 -8.85 -17.09 11.41
C GLY A 126 -8.33 -16.39 10.14
N ARG A 127 -8.68 -15.12 9.92
CA ARG A 127 -8.21 -14.37 8.74
C ARG A 127 -6.79 -13.85 8.96
N LYS A 128 -6.06 -13.75 7.87
CA LYS A 128 -4.69 -13.22 7.83
C LYS A 128 -4.62 -11.93 7.02
N ARG A 129 -3.78 -10.99 7.46
CA ARG A 129 -3.50 -9.74 6.75
C ARG A 129 -2.00 -9.54 6.67
N ARG A 130 -1.48 -9.22 5.49
CA ARG A 130 -0.07 -8.93 5.27
C ARG A 130 0.11 -7.44 5.06
N ILE A 131 1.02 -6.85 5.82
CA ILE A 131 1.35 -5.44 5.81
C ILE A 131 2.77 -5.32 5.26
N GLY A 132 2.92 -4.84 4.04
CA GLY A 132 4.21 -4.55 3.42
C GLY A 132 4.94 -3.47 4.20
N THR A 133 6.23 -3.66 4.37
CA THR A 133 7.12 -2.73 5.06
C THR A 133 8.56 -2.99 4.64
N ASP A 134 9.37 -1.94 4.62
CA ASP A 134 10.84 -2.00 4.52
C ASP A 134 11.53 -2.19 5.89
N GLU A 135 10.77 -2.09 6.99
CA GLU A 135 11.24 -2.32 8.36
C GLU A 135 10.46 -3.47 9.04
N PRO A 136 10.58 -4.72 8.54
CA PRO A 136 9.78 -5.84 9.03
C PRO A 136 10.04 -6.19 10.51
N ALA A 137 11.28 -6.05 10.97
CA ALA A 137 11.65 -6.32 12.36
C ALA A 137 11.06 -5.29 13.34
N GLU A 138 11.14 -4.01 13.01
CA GLU A 138 10.63 -2.92 13.86
C GLU A 138 9.10 -2.96 13.93
N LEU A 139 8.44 -3.16 12.79
CA LEU A 139 6.99 -3.32 12.75
C LEU A 139 6.51 -4.54 13.55
N LEU A 140 7.21 -5.68 13.43
CA LEU A 140 6.88 -6.88 14.22
C LEU A 140 7.00 -6.60 15.72
N ALA A 141 8.14 -6.04 16.16
CA ALA A 141 8.37 -5.74 17.57
C ALA A 141 7.32 -4.77 18.14
N ALA A 142 6.93 -3.75 17.37
CA ALA A 142 5.89 -2.81 17.77
C ALA A 142 4.51 -3.48 17.91
N ILE A 143 4.18 -4.42 17.01
CA ILE A 143 2.93 -5.19 17.08
C ILE A 143 2.95 -6.15 18.27
N GLU A 144 4.05 -6.85 18.52
CA GLU A 144 4.19 -7.77 19.64
C GLU A 144 4.11 -7.04 20.98
N ALA A 145 4.71 -5.86 21.10
CA ALA A 145 4.66 -5.04 22.30
C ALA A 145 3.21 -4.66 22.70
N VAL A 146 2.35 -4.34 21.72
CA VAL A 146 0.93 -4.02 22.00
C VAL A 146 0.06 -5.27 22.21
N ILE A 147 0.46 -6.43 21.69
CA ILE A 147 -0.26 -7.70 21.90
C ILE A 147 0.08 -8.29 23.27
N GLY A 148 1.36 -8.33 23.64
CA GLY A 148 1.86 -8.91 24.89
C GLY A 148 1.63 -8.04 26.14
N GLY A 149 1.27 -6.76 25.95
CA GLY A 149 0.81 -5.88 27.02
C GLY A 149 -0.69 -5.98 27.33
N LYS A 150 -1.39 -6.97 26.78
CA LYS A 150 -2.78 -7.32 27.16
C LYS A 150 -2.79 -8.21 28.40
#